data_AF-A0A958J8Y4-F1
#
_entry.id   AF-A0A958J8Y4-F1
#
_cell.length_a   1.000
_cell.length_b   1.000
_cell.length_c   1.000
_cell.angle_alpha   90.00
_cell.angle_beta   90.00
_cell.angle_gamma   90.00
#
_symmetry.space_group_name_H-M   'P 1'
#
loop_
_entity.id
_entity.type
_entity.pdbx_description
1 polymer ?
#
loop_
_entity_poly.entity_id
_entity_poly.type
_entity_poly.pdbx_seq_one_letter_code
_entity_poly.pdbx_strand_id
1 'polypeptide(L)'
;GVIRNDAAANYVFVEDALSKTETFTYAVYLTAEGEIIDVDVLIYRENYGGEIDYPAFRKQFRGKQRPQELVLGRSIQNISGATISVRSMTLATRDLLSLFARLNPDIRRISE
;
A
#
# COMPACT_ATOMS: atom_id res chain seq x y z
N GLY A 1 -10.09 2.30 8.65
CA GLY A 1 -10.47 1.56 9.89
C GLY A 1 -9.54 0.38 10.10
N VAL A 2 -9.26 -0.06 11.34
CA VAL A 2 -8.28 -1.14 11.62
C VAL A 2 -8.97 -2.43 12.06
N ILE A 3 -8.69 -3.55 11.38
CA ILE A 3 -9.11 -4.89 11.80
C ILE A 3 -7.86 -5.65 12.30
N ARG A 4 -7.94 -6.21 13.51
CA ARG A 4 -6.91 -7.10 14.10
C ARG A 4 -7.39 -8.54 14.08
N ASN A 5 -6.53 -9.49 13.72
CA ASN A 5 -6.77 -10.92 13.88
C ASN A 5 -5.79 -11.47 14.93
N ASP A 6 -6.30 -12.05 16.02
CA ASP A 6 -5.54 -12.39 17.23
C ASP A 6 -4.65 -13.64 17.12
N ALA A 7 -4.72 -14.42 16.03
CA ALA A 7 -3.88 -15.62 15.90
C ALA A 7 -2.43 -15.33 15.47
N ALA A 8 -2.20 -14.17 14.85
CA ALA A 8 -0.90 -13.58 14.52
C ALA A 8 -1.21 -12.11 14.25
N ALA A 9 -0.72 -11.18 15.07
CA ALA A 9 -1.19 -9.78 15.09
C ALA A 9 -0.96 -9.06 13.75
N ASN A 10 -1.85 -9.29 12.80
CA ASN A 10 -1.83 -8.71 11.47
C ASN A 10 -2.75 -7.49 11.48
N TYR A 11 -2.32 -6.43 10.82
CA TYR A 11 -3.08 -5.19 10.68
C TYR A 11 -3.69 -5.12 9.29
N VAL A 12 -4.95 -4.74 9.21
CA VAL A 12 -5.57 -4.34 7.95
C VAL A 12 -5.95 -2.86 8.05
N PHE A 13 -5.45 -2.07 7.13
CA PHE A 13 -5.84 -0.67 6.97
C PHE A 13 -6.68 -0.55 5.71
N VAL A 14 -7.79 0.18 5.80
CA VAL A 14 -8.66 0.50 4.66
C VAL A 14 -8.83 2.01 4.62
N GLU A 15 -8.40 2.60 3.51
CA GLU A 15 -8.33 4.05 3.29
C GLU A 15 -8.72 4.38 1.83
N ASP A 16 -8.91 5.67 1.57
CA ASP A 16 -9.10 6.20 0.22
C ASP A 16 -7.86 6.96 -0.25
N ALA A 17 -7.57 6.89 -1.56
CA ALA A 17 -6.52 7.66 -2.21
C ALA A 17 -7.04 8.29 -3.51
N LEU A 18 -6.47 9.46 -3.84
CA LEU A 18 -6.80 10.18 -5.07
C LEU A 18 -6.34 9.41 -6.30
N SER A 19 -7.14 9.44 -7.36
CA SER A 19 -6.78 9.03 -8.71
C SER A 19 -6.75 10.26 -9.64
N LYS A 20 -7.05 10.09 -10.93
CA LYS A 20 -7.00 11.17 -11.93
C LYS A 20 -8.10 12.23 -11.72
N THR A 21 -9.29 11.79 -11.33
CA THR A 21 -10.56 12.54 -11.26
C THR A 21 -11.38 12.16 -10.04
N GLU A 22 -11.31 10.92 -9.57
CA GLU A 22 -12.04 10.37 -8.43
C GLU A 22 -11.07 9.74 -7.42
N THR A 23 -11.60 9.13 -6.34
CA THR A 23 -10.82 8.32 -5.41
C THR A 23 -10.97 6.82 -5.67
N PHE A 24 -9.98 6.05 -5.23
CA PHE A 24 -10.11 4.60 -5.06
C PHE A 24 -9.94 4.21 -3.59
N THR A 25 -10.67 3.18 -3.16
CA THR A 25 -10.55 2.58 -1.82
C THR A 25 -9.57 1.42 -1.90
N TYR A 26 -8.61 1.38 -1.00
CA TYR A 26 -7.58 0.36 -0.98
C TYR A 26 -7.39 -0.22 0.42
N ALA A 27 -6.85 -1.44 0.47
CA ALA A 27 -6.43 -2.09 1.69
C ALA A 27 -4.93 -2.36 1.70
N VAL A 28 -4.32 -2.25 2.87
CA VAL A 28 -2.93 -2.68 3.14
C VAL A 28 -2.94 -3.67 4.29
N TYR A 29 -2.41 -4.86 4.03
CA TYR A 29 -2.29 -5.94 5.00
C TYR A 29 -0.84 -5.99 5.49
N LEU A 30 -0.64 -5.83 6.80
CA LEU A 30 0.68 -5.86 7.43
C LEU A 30 0.80 -6.98 8.45
N THR A 31 2.01 -7.52 8.59
CA THR A 31 2.38 -8.32 9.76
C THR A 31 2.47 -7.45 11.02
N ALA A 32 2.66 -8.08 12.18
CA ALA A 32 2.87 -7.38 13.45
C ALA A 32 4.12 -6.47 13.39
N GLU A 33 5.11 -6.90 12.61
CA GLU A 33 6.39 -6.22 12.41
C GLU A 33 6.32 -5.15 11.31
N GLY A 34 5.18 -4.98 10.64
CA GLY A 34 4.99 -3.97 9.60
C GLY A 34 5.44 -4.38 8.20
N GLU A 35 5.72 -5.66 7.96
CA GLU A 35 5.95 -6.19 6.61
C GLU A 35 4.63 -6.24 5.84
N ILE A 36 4.63 -5.77 4.58
CA ILE A 36 3.45 -5.86 3.72
C ILE A 36 3.22 -7.30 3.30
N ILE A 37 2.08 -7.86 3.72
CA ILE A 37 1.57 -9.15 3.29
C ILE A 37 0.99 -9.02 1.88
N ASP A 38 0.11 -8.04 1.68
CA ASP A 38 -0.44 -7.68 0.37
C ASP A 38 -1.04 -6.27 0.38
N VAL A 39 -1.41 -5.79 -0.80
CA VAL A 39 -2.29 -4.64 -0.97
C VAL A 39 -3.44 -5.03 -1.89
N ASP A 40 -4.62 -4.42 -1.73
CA ASP A 40 -5.81 -4.66 -2.57
C ASP A 40 -6.51 -3.35 -2.93
N VAL A 41 -7.16 -3.32 -4.09
CA VAL A 41 -8.07 -2.23 -4.48
C VAL A 41 -9.48 -2.72 -4.27
N LEU A 42 -10.19 -2.15 -3.30
CA LEU A 42 -11.54 -2.60 -2.93
C LEU A 42 -12.61 -1.95 -3.81
N ILE A 43 -12.42 -0.68 -4.15
CA ILE A 43 -13.34 0.09 -4.98
C ILE A 43 -12.53 1.00 -5.89
N TYR A 44 -12.73 0.89 -7.19
CA TYR A 44 -12.15 1.79 -8.18
C TYR A 44 -13.27 2.52 -8.93
N ARG A 45 -13.23 3.85 -8.95
CA ARG A 45 -14.36 4.70 -9.38
C ARG A 45 -14.18 5.36 -10.75
N GLU A 46 -13.12 4.98 -11.48
CA GLU A 46 -12.81 5.56 -12.79
C GLU A 46 -12.78 4.52 -13.90
N ASN A 47 -12.95 4.98 -15.13
CA ASN A 47 -12.92 4.12 -16.32
C ASN A 47 -11.50 3.67 -16.72
N TYR A 48 -10.46 4.34 -16.23
CA TYR A 48 -9.06 4.08 -16.59
C TYR A 48 -8.17 4.10 -15.36
N GLY A 49 -7.12 3.29 -15.37
CA GLY A 49 -6.16 3.21 -14.28
C GLY A 49 -6.44 2.13 -13.24
N GLY A 50 -7.54 1.37 -13.40
CA GLY A 50 -7.93 0.26 -12.52
C GLY A 50 -6.98 -0.94 -12.61
N GLU A 51 -6.00 -0.92 -13.52
CA GLU A 51 -4.94 -1.91 -13.63
C GLU A 51 -4.09 -2.02 -12.34
N ILE A 52 -4.17 -1.05 -11.44
CA ILE A 52 -3.59 -1.15 -10.09
C ILE A 52 -4.21 -2.27 -9.23
N ASP A 53 -5.36 -2.84 -9.61
CA ASP A 53 -5.90 -4.03 -8.95
C ASP A 53 -5.27 -5.34 -9.46
N TYR A 54 -4.51 -5.29 -10.56
CA TYR A 54 -3.95 -6.49 -11.14
C TYR A 54 -2.96 -7.17 -10.18
N PRO A 55 -3.04 -8.51 -10.00
CA PRO A 55 -2.15 -9.24 -9.09
C PRO A 55 -0.66 -9.01 -9.40
N ALA A 56 -0.32 -8.82 -10.69
CA ALA A 56 1.04 -8.53 -11.13
C ALA A 56 1.58 -7.18 -10.64
N PHE A 57 0.71 -6.20 -10.44
CA PHE A 57 1.06 -4.93 -9.82
C PHE A 57 1.14 -5.05 -8.30
N ARG A 58 0.09 -5.58 -7.66
CA ARG A 58 -0.02 -5.68 -6.20
C ARG A 58 1.07 -6.53 -5.56
N LYS A 59 1.50 -7.61 -6.23
CA LYS A 59 2.62 -8.44 -5.76
C LYS A 59 3.93 -7.69 -5.57
N GLN A 60 4.11 -6.53 -6.21
CA GLN A 60 5.32 -5.73 -6.08
C GLN A 60 5.48 -5.13 -4.67
N PHE A 61 4.40 -5.02 -3.90
CA PHE A 61 4.42 -4.46 -2.55
C PHE A 61 4.80 -5.49 -1.48
N ARG A 62 4.60 -6.78 -1.75
CA ARG A 62 4.79 -7.86 -0.79
C ARG A 62 6.23 -7.95 -0.29
N GLY A 63 6.38 -8.19 1.01
CA GLY A 63 7.69 -8.28 1.67
C GLY A 63 8.40 -6.95 1.89
N LYS A 64 7.81 -5.82 1.47
CA LYS A 64 8.36 -4.49 1.77
C LYS A 64 7.92 -4.08 3.17
N GLN A 65 8.85 -3.48 3.91
CA GLN A 65 8.61 -3.10 5.31
C GLN A 65 8.96 -1.63 5.55
N ARG A 66 9.86 -1.07 4.73
CA ARG A 66 10.35 0.30 4.89
C ARG A 66 9.72 1.23 3.86
N PRO A 67 9.24 2.42 4.25
CA PRO A 67 8.67 3.38 3.31
C PRO A 67 9.60 3.70 2.12
N GLN A 68 10.91 3.74 2.35
CA GLN A 68 11.93 4.05 1.34
C GLN A 68 12.03 2.96 0.25
N GLU A 69 11.46 1.78 0.48
CA GLU A 69 11.39 0.69 -0.50
C GLU A 69 10.25 0.87 -1.51
N LEU A 70 9.36 1.83 -1.31
CA LEU A 70 8.22 2.12 -2.18
C LEU A 70 8.52 3.32 -3.07
N VAL A 71 9.20 3.06 -4.20
CA VAL A 71 9.67 4.07 -5.15
C VAL A 71 9.21 3.70 -6.56
N LEU A 72 8.32 4.53 -7.10
CA LEU A 72 7.84 4.40 -8.47
C LEU A 72 9.00 4.51 -9.47
N GLY A 73 9.01 3.60 -10.47
CA GLY A 73 10.04 3.51 -11.50
C GLY A 73 11.33 2.83 -11.05
N ARG A 74 11.44 2.45 -9.77
CA ARG A 74 12.58 1.72 -9.23
C ARG A 74 12.16 0.38 -8.66
N SER A 75 11.42 0.39 -7.57
CA SER A 75 10.96 -0.82 -6.87
C SER A 75 9.50 -1.14 -7.15
N ILE A 76 8.72 -0.15 -7.61
CA ILE A 76 7.36 -0.33 -8.12
C ILE A 76 7.36 0.09 -9.59
N GLN A 77 7.09 -0.86 -10.48
CA GLN A 77 6.99 -0.65 -11.92
C GLN A 77 5.68 0.04 -12.28
N ASN A 78 5.77 0.94 -13.25
CA ASN A 78 4.61 1.65 -13.74
C ASN A 78 3.74 0.75 -14.64
N ILE A 79 2.47 1.11 -14.80
CA ILE A 79 1.56 0.50 -15.77
C ILE A 79 1.20 1.57 -16.81
N SER A 80 1.34 1.23 -18.09
CA SER A 80 0.97 2.13 -19.18
C SER A 80 -0.51 2.52 -19.07
N GLY A 81 -0.83 3.81 -19.21
CA GLY A 81 -2.20 4.32 -19.08
C GLY A 81 -2.70 4.51 -17.64
N ALA A 82 -1.99 3.99 -16.63
CA ALA A 82 -2.40 4.05 -15.21
C ALA A 82 -1.39 4.80 -14.32
N THR A 83 -0.49 5.60 -14.89
CA THR A 83 0.61 6.24 -14.16
C THR A 83 0.17 7.03 -12.93
N ILE A 84 -0.97 7.73 -13.01
CA ILE A 84 -1.50 8.52 -11.90
C ILE A 84 -1.92 7.60 -10.75
N SER A 85 -2.74 6.60 -11.05
CA SER A 85 -3.25 5.62 -10.08
C SER A 85 -2.11 4.82 -9.43
N VAL A 86 -1.12 4.40 -10.23
CA VAL A 86 0.09 3.71 -9.74
C VAL A 86 0.88 4.61 -8.78
N ARG A 87 1.10 5.87 -9.15
CA ARG A 87 1.81 6.83 -8.30
C ARG A 87 1.05 7.06 -6.99
N SER A 88 -0.26 7.24 -7.05
CA SER A 88 -1.11 7.44 -5.88
C SER A 88 -1.08 6.23 -4.94
N MET A 89 -1.26 5.01 -5.46
CA MET A 89 -1.22 3.79 -4.65
C MET A 89 0.15 3.59 -3.98
N THR A 90 1.23 3.86 -4.73
CA THR A 90 2.60 3.77 -4.21
C THR A 90 2.84 4.75 -3.06
N LEU A 91 2.44 6.02 -3.23
CA LEU A 91 2.61 7.05 -2.20
C LEU A 91 1.70 6.81 -0.99
N ALA A 92 0.44 6.43 -1.21
CA ALA A 92 -0.52 6.15 -0.15
C ALA A 92 -0.03 5.01 0.75
N THR A 93 0.45 3.90 0.15
CA THR A 93 1.02 2.78 0.90
C THR A 93 2.30 3.18 1.65
N ARG A 94 3.15 4.02 1.04
CA ARG A 94 4.38 4.52 1.68
C ARG A 94 4.09 5.38 2.90
N ASP A 95 3.14 6.29 2.77
CA ASP A 95 2.79 7.22 3.84
C ASP A 95 2.11 6.45 4.99
N LEU A 96 1.33 5.41 4.67
CA LEU A 96 0.77 4.48 5.64
C LEU A 96 1.85 3.72 6.42
N LEU A 97 2.84 3.12 5.74
CA LEU A 97 3.98 2.48 6.41
C LEU A 97 4.73 3.47 7.31
N SER A 98 4.90 4.70 6.85
CA SER A 98 5.57 5.76 7.62
C SER A 98 4.80 6.11 8.89
N LEU A 99 3.47 6.18 8.80
CA LEU A 99 2.60 6.40 9.95
C LEU A 99 2.64 5.20 10.90
N PHE A 100 2.52 3.98 10.38
CA PHE A 100 2.57 2.76 11.17
C PHE A 100 3.86 2.64 11.98
N ALA A 101 5.02 2.88 11.35
CA ALA A 101 6.31 2.86 12.03
C ALA A 101 6.45 3.97 13.10
N ARG A 102 5.82 5.14 12.89
CA ARG A 102 5.81 6.21 13.90
C ARG A 102 4.96 5.87 15.12
N LEU A 103 3.86 5.14 14.92
CA LEU A 103 2.96 4.71 15.99
C LEU A 103 3.46 3.46 16.73
N ASN A 104 4.41 2.71 16.13
CA ASN A 104 5.00 1.50 16.69
C ASN A 104 6.54 1.66 16.77
N PRO A 105 7.05 2.39 17.78
CA PRO A 105 8.46 2.80 17.83
C PRO A 105 9.45 1.63 17.90
N ASP A 106 9.03 0.47 18.39
CA ASP A 106 9.87 -0.74 18.42
C ASP A 106 10.19 -1.26 17.00
N ILE A 107 9.27 -1.06 16.05
CA ILE A 107 9.44 -1.40 14.63
C ILE A 107 10.36 -0.40 13.93
N ARG A 108 10.33 0.86 14.35
CA ARG A 108 11.12 1.94 13.73
C ARG A 108 12.63 1.67 13.75
N ARG A 109 13.16 1.00 14.78
CA ARG A 109 14.59 0.67 14.89
C ARG A 109 15.10 -0.28 13.80
N ILE A 110 14.20 -0.95 13.09
CA ILE A 110 14.51 -1.87 11.99
C ILE A 110 14.50 -1.13 10.63
N SER A 111 14.01 0.12 10.60
CA SER A 111 13.73 0.89 9.39
C SER A 111 14.76 1.99 9.04
N GLU A 112 15.81 2.14 9.84
CA GLU A 112 16.99 3.01 9.58
C GLU A 112 18.14 2.18 9.00
#